data_AF-A0A1Y1W5P2-F1
#
_entry.id   AF-A0A1Y1W5P2-F1
#
_cell.length_a   1.000
_cell.length_b   1.000
_cell.length_c   1.000
_cell.angle_alpha   90.00
_cell.angle_beta   90.00
_cell.angle_gamma   90.00
#
_symmetry.space_group_name_H-M   'P 1'
#
loop_
_entity.id
_entity.type
_entity.pdbx_description
1 polymer ?
#
loop_
_entity_poly.entity_id
_entity_poly.type
_entity_poly.pdbx_seq_one_letter_code
_entity_poly.pdbx_strand_id
1 'polypeptide(L)'
;MATTLDHINDPVNKFVQDKKIKQIEEQLDKKLAFNDDSFSESENTEVSENTDITQSTSGSEITHVSDATEVSPENTMANSDTITTSVSLSIDADLYELLQHDPTGKTPDEIWKKLLKLEGLGLEVLDINSNFIDVMNYGSDHSIDANANGAIGTYKFHSKEIREIVAPYQKLANVSQFFSHVKEIYGGQQTIDMFRAWINGDIYLHDSCYLFVPYCYAMSVEPVVTHGITFNRQLRSHPPKHARSFIGQVAETVTSMSQELAGAIAIADLFVYYAYYLHLEGFETVMDNKSKVEEIENDYQSLVHILNCAHRFSCQSAFTNISIFDKPSLEHLFGTVYYPDGTQPNLALVMELQKIFCNWFSRGQSSESFLPYPFPVVTLNLKVDDNKEVMDQETFEYFCEINMNGLFNFFVSDSNKLASCC
;
A
#
# COMPACT_ATOMS: atom_id res chain seq x y z
N MET A 1 36.77 23.15 16.10
CA MET A 1 37.42 22.22 17.04
C MET A 1 36.58 22.16 18.30
N ALA A 2 36.05 20.96 18.60
CA ALA A 2 35.48 20.48 19.88
C ALA A 2 34.24 21.27 20.42
N THR A 3 33.09 20.68 20.78
CA THR A 3 32.77 19.34 21.27
C THR A 3 31.29 19.02 21.04
N THR A 4 31.02 17.94 20.30
CA THR A 4 29.74 17.19 20.26
C THR A 4 30.00 15.87 20.96
N LEU A 5 29.62 15.75 22.24
CA LEU A 5 29.52 14.49 23.00
C LEU A 5 29.08 14.87 24.43
N ASP A 6 27.78 14.80 24.74
CA ASP A 6 27.28 14.59 26.12
C ASP A 6 25.77 14.34 26.24
N HIS A 7 25.13 13.69 25.24
CA HIS A 7 23.72 13.26 25.35
C HIS A 7 23.54 11.76 25.69
N ILE A 8 24.60 11.07 26.14
CA ILE A 8 24.54 9.64 26.51
C ILE A 8 24.33 9.42 28.02
N ASN A 9 24.42 10.46 28.86
CA ASN A 9 24.31 10.35 30.32
C ASN A 9 23.08 11.05 30.91
N ASP A 10 21.90 10.90 30.29
CA ASP A 10 20.65 11.24 30.98
C ASP A 10 20.35 10.17 32.07
N PRO A 11 20.31 10.53 33.36
CA PRO A 11 20.05 9.58 34.45
C PRO A 11 18.70 8.85 34.32
N VAL A 12 17.72 9.41 33.59
CA VAL A 12 16.43 8.75 33.32
C VAL A 12 16.60 7.60 32.33
N ASN A 13 17.37 7.81 31.25
CA ASN A 13 17.64 6.77 30.25
C ASN A 13 18.45 5.60 30.83
N LYS A 14 19.41 5.89 31.72
CA LYS A 14 20.21 4.86 32.37
C LYS A 14 19.36 3.97 33.29
N PHE A 15 18.44 4.55 34.06
CA PHE A 15 17.54 3.79 34.93
C PHE A 15 16.60 2.86 34.15
N VAL A 16 16.06 3.34 33.02
CA VAL A 16 15.16 2.54 32.16
C VAL A 16 15.92 1.40 31.46
N GLN A 17 17.14 1.66 31.00
CA GLN A 17 18.01 0.63 30.42
C GLN A 17 18.41 -0.44 31.45
N ASP A 18 18.84 -0.04 32.64
CA ASP A 18 19.24 -0.97 33.71
C ASP A 18 18.07 -1.87 34.16
N LYS A 19 16.84 -1.34 34.18
CA LYS A 19 15.63 -2.12 34.51
C LYS A 19 15.28 -3.14 33.41
N LYS A 20 15.45 -2.79 32.13
CA LYS A 20 15.23 -3.70 30.98
C LYS A 20 16.28 -4.81 30.91
N ILE A 21 17.56 -4.49 31.15
CA ILE A 21 18.65 -5.48 31.15
C ILE A 21 18.40 -6.55 32.22
N LYS A 22 18.03 -6.12 33.44
CA LYS A 22 17.74 -7.06 34.54
C LYS A 22 16.56 -7.99 34.25
N GLN A 23 15.53 -7.51 33.56
CA GLN A 23 14.38 -8.33 33.15
C GLN A 23 14.74 -9.35 32.07
N ILE A 24 15.68 -9.01 31.17
CA ILE A 24 16.16 -9.91 30.11
C ILE A 24 17.06 -11.00 30.71
N GLU A 25 17.95 -10.66 31.65
CA GLU A 25 18.80 -11.63 32.36
C GLU A 25 17.96 -12.65 33.15
N GLU A 26 16.91 -12.21 33.87
CA GLU A 26 15.99 -13.11 34.59
C GLU A 26 15.19 -14.04 33.66
N GLN A 27 14.92 -13.64 32.41
CA GLN A 27 14.23 -14.48 31.42
C GLN A 27 15.16 -15.51 30.78
N LEU A 28 16.44 -15.16 30.58
CA LEU A 28 17.46 -16.07 30.05
C LEU A 28 17.80 -17.19 31.04
N ASP A 29 17.96 -16.86 32.32
CA ASP A 29 18.23 -17.86 33.37
C ASP A 29 17.08 -18.87 33.54
N LYS A 30 15.82 -18.43 33.32
CA LYS A 30 14.65 -19.33 33.35
C LYS A 30 14.58 -20.29 32.16
N LYS A 31 15.09 -19.90 30.99
CA LYS A 31 15.11 -20.75 29.78
C LYS A 31 16.23 -21.79 29.80
N LEU A 32 17.36 -21.49 30.46
CA LEU A 32 18.48 -22.43 30.58
C LEU A 32 18.21 -23.56 31.60
N ALA A 33 17.24 -23.38 32.51
CA ALA A 33 16.89 -24.38 33.51
C ALA A 33 15.89 -25.46 33.01
N PHE A 34 15.36 -25.33 31.79
CA PHE A 34 14.39 -26.25 31.20
C PHE A 34 14.87 -26.69 29.81
N ASN A 35 15.78 -27.67 29.72
CA ASN A 35 15.93 -28.57 28.57
C ASN A 35 17.13 -29.52 28.76
N ASP A 36 17.02 -30.51 29.66
CA ASP A 36 18.00 -31.62 29.70
C ASP A 36 17.37 -33.02 29.70
N ASP A 37 16.05 -33.17 29.57
CA ASP A 37 15.42 -34.50 29.51
C ASP A 37 14.22 -34.50 28.55
N SER A 38 14.44 -34.90 27.30
CA SER A 38 13.53 -35.74 26.49
C SER A 38 13.85 -35.67 24.99
N PHE A 39 14.62 -36.63 24.49
CA PHE A 39 14.51 -37.08 23.10
C PHE A 39 14.61 -38.60 23.08
N SER A 40 13.47 -39.26 22.85
CA SER A 40 13.36 -40.69 22.55
C SER A 40 12.49 -40.88 21.30
N GLU A 41 12.90 -41.87 20.52
CA GLU A 41 12.50 -42.28 19.17
C GLU A 41 11.02 -42.65 18.94
N SER A 42 10.71 -42.88 17.66
CA SER A 42 9.54 -43.55 17.05
C SER A 42 8.36 -42.62 16.70
N GLU A 43 7.62 -42.77 15.59
CA GLU A 43 7.41 -43.92 14.71
C GLU A 43 6.83 -43.49 13.34
N ASN A 44 7.02 -44.35 12.35
CA ASN A 44 6.62 -44.23 10.95
C ASN A 44 5.10 -44.17 10.71
N THR A 45 4.67 -43.62 9.58
CA THR A 45 3.57 -44.22 8.81
C THR A 45 3.74 -43.97 7.31
N GLU A 46 3.96 -45.06 6.59
CA GLU A 46 4.01 -45.18 5.13
C GLU A 46 2.63 -45.00 4.49
N VAL A 47 2.59 -44.41 3.29
CA VAL A 47 1.61 -44.76 2.25
C VAL A 47 2.36 -44.87 0.92
N SER A 48 2.36 -46.09 0.40
CA SER A 48 2.82 -46.58 -0.91
C SER A 48 1.83 -46.16 -2.03
N GLU A 49 2.05 -46.20 -3.34
CA GLU A 49 2.83 -47.05 -4.24
C GLU A 49 3.10 -46.34 -5.60
N ASN A 50 4.29 -46.65 -6.15
CA ASN A 50 4.58 -47.02 -7.54
C ASN A 50 4.21 -46.10 -8.73
N THR A 51 5.25 -45.54 -9.35
CA THR A 51 5.56 -45.90 -10.75
C THR A 51 7.06 -45.75 -11.02
N ASP A 52 7.72 -46.87 -11.30
CA ASP A 52 9.11 -46.95 -11.76
C ASP A 52 9.25 -46.44 -13.20
N ILE A 53 10.17 -45.50 -13.43
CA ILE A 53 11.01 -45.51 -14.65
C ILE A 53 12.46 -45.21 -14.24
N THR A 54 13.31 -46.15 -14.63
CA THR A 54 14.74 -46.31 -14.36
C THR A 54 15.64 -45.20 -14.91
N GLN A 55 16.52 -44.71 -14.02
CA GLN A 55 17.97 -44.46 -14.14
C GLN A 55 18.54 -43.93 -15.47
N SER A 56 19.20 -42.76 -15.39
CA SER A 56 20.68 -42.74 -15.44
C SER A 56 21.22 -41.47 -14.77
N THR A 57 22.07 -41.69 -13.76
CA THR A 57 22.86 -40.67 -13.06
C THR A 57 24.21 -40.52 -13.74
N SER A 58 24.64 -39.28 -13.96
CA SER A 58 26.05 -38.89 -13.89
C SER A 58 26.10 -37.46 -13.37
N GLY A 59 26.68 -37.29 -12.20
CA GLY A 59 26.68 -36.03 -11.47
C GLY A 59 27.72 -35.02 -11.97
N SER A 60 27.52 -33.78 -11.52
CA SER A 60 28.60 -32.86 -11.20
C SER A 60 28.08 -31.84 -10.19
N GLU A 61 28.95 -31.49 -9.26
CA GLU A 61 28.75 -30.71 -8.04
C GLU A 61 28.15 -29.32 -8.29
N ILE A 62 27.21 -28.93 -7.42
CA ILE A 62 26.75 -27.54 -7.29
C ILE A 62 27.74 -26.82 -6.39
N THR A 63 28.55 -25.94 -6.98
CA THR A 63 29.29 -24.91 -6.24
C THR A 63 28.64 -23.56 -6.52
N HIS A 64 28.05 -22.97 -5.47
CA HIS A 64 27.66 -21.56 -5.47
C HIS A 64 28.91 -20.70 -5.51
N VAL A 65 29.11 -19.97 -6.60
CA VAL A 65 30.02 -18.82 -6.63
C VAL A 65 29.27 -17.65 -7.23
N SER A 66 29.09 -16.64 -6.39
CA SER A 66 28.68 -15.29 -6.76
C SER A 66 29.74 -14.69 -7.67
N ASP A 67 29.37 -14.33 -8.90
CA ASP A 67 30.14 -13.36 -9.68
C ASP A 67 29.19 -12.46 -10.44
N ALA A 68 29.22 -11.18 -10.05
CA ALA A 68 28.70 -10.08 -10.82
C ALA A 68 29.54 -9.96 -12.10
N THR A 69 29.04 -10.49 -13.21
CA THR A 69 29.60 -10.25 -14.53
C THR A 69 28.80 -9.15 -15.22
N GLU A 70 29.48 -8.03 -15.49
CA GLU A 70 29.04 -7.02 -16.46
C GLU A 70 28.75 -7.72 -17.80
N VAL A 71 27.50 -7.68 -18.25
CA VAL A 71 27.11 -8.20 -19.56
C VAL A 71 27.36 -7.10 -20.59
N SER A 72 28.28 -7.38 -21.51
CA SER A 72 28.55 -6.61 -22.72
C SER A 72 27.31 -6.51 -23.63
N PRO A 73 27.02 -5.35 -24.26
CA PRO A 73 25.84 -5.15 -25.09
C PRO A 73 26.05 -5.65 -26.52
N GLU A 74 26.35 -6.93 -26.71
CA GLU A 74 26.44 -7.55 -28.04
C GLU A 74 25.98 -9.00 -28.00
N ASN A 75 24.66 -9.23 -28.03
CA ASN A 75 24.00 -10.39 -28.66
C ASN A 75 22.48 -10.38 -28.41
N THR A 76 21.77 -9.41 -28.99
CA THR A 76 20.41 -9.71 -29.44
C THR A 76 20.55 -10.57 -30.70
N MET A 77 20.36 -11.88 -30.57
CA MET A 77 20.12 -12.73 -31.74
C MET A 77 18.86 -12.20 -32.43
N ALA A 78 19.05 -11.38 -33.45
CA ALA A 78 18.00 -11.04 -34.40
C ALA A 78 17.62 -12.36 -35.10
N ASN A 79 16.51 -12.95 -34.66
CA ASN A 79 15.95 -14.13 -35.29
C ASN A 79 15.61 -13.75 -36.74
N SER A 80 16.33 -14.31 -37.71
CA SER A 80 16.31 -13.91 -39.13
C SER A 80 14.98 -14.16 -39.86
N ASP A 81 13.99 -14.73 -39.16
CA ASP A 81 12.66 -15.06 -39.66
C ASP A 81 11.54 -14.13 -39.10
N THR A 82 11.89 -13.02 -38.44
CA THR A 82 10.90 -12.06 -37.93
C THR A 82 10.44 -11.09 -39.03
N ILE A 83 9.13 -10.98 -39.22
CA ILE A 83 8.50 -10.00 -40.12
C ILE A 83 7.91 -8.88 -39.27
N THR A 84 8.35 -7.65 -39.50
CA THR A 84 7.74 -6.46 -38.89
C THR A 84 6.46 -6.10 -39.63
N THR A 85 5.37 -5.90 -38.90
CA THR A 85 4.09 -5.44 -39.44
C THR A 85 3.74 -4.09 -38.82
N SER A 86 3.08 -3.20 -39.57
CA SER A 86 2.66 -1.90 -39.04
C SER A 86 1.27 -1.99 -38.43
N VAL A 87 1.13 -1.57 -37.18
CA VAL A 87 -0.16 -1.35 -36.52
C VAL A 87 -0.48 0.14 -36.58
N SER A 88 -1.65 0.49 -37.10
CA SER A 88 -2.09 1.89 -37.18
C SER A 88 -2.68 2.34 -35.84
N LEU A 89 -2.20 3.50 -35.35
CA LEU A 89 -2.74 4.17 -34.17
C LEU A 89 -3.32 5.52 -34.58
N SER A 90 -4.51 5.86 -34.06
CA SER A 90 -5.11 7.17 -34.28
C SER A 90 -4.70 8.11 -33.14
N ILE A 91 -3.81 9.05 -33.44
CA ILE A 91 -3.30 10.05 -32.49
C ILE A 91 -3.23 11.43 -33.16
N ASP A 92 -3.22 12.50 -32.35
CA ASP A 92 -3.06 13.86 -32.85
C ASP A 92 -1.70 14.04 -33.56
N ALA A 93 -1.69 14.82 -34.65
CA ALA A 93 -0.49 15.02 -35.44
C ALA A 93 0.65 15.71 -34.66
N ASP A 94 0.34 16.68 -33.81
CA ASP A 94 1.37 17.38 -33.02
C ASP A 94 1.94 16.45 -31.93
N LEU A 95 1.10 15.57 -31.37
CA LEU A 95 1.57 14.53 -30.46
C LEU A 95 2.46 13.52 -31.19
N TYR A 96 2.09 13.12 -32.41
CA TYR A 96 2.93 12.24 -33.22
C TYR A 96 4.33 12.86 -33.43
N GLU A 97 4.41 14.14 -33.79
CA GLU A 97 5.70 14.84 -33.95
C GLU A 97 6.51 14.86 -32.65
N LEU A 98 5.86 15.10 -31.50
CA LEU A 98 6.50 15.02 -30.18
C LEU A 98 7.03 13.62 -29.84
N LEU A 99 6.41 12.56 -30.35
CA LEU A 99 6.92 11.20 -30.19
C LEU A 99 8.10 10.87 -31.12
N GLN A 100 8.42 11.74 -32.08
CA GLN A 100 9.58 11.58 -32.97
C GLN A 100 10.80 12.39 -32.50
N HIS A 101 10.61 13.66 -32.16
CA HIS A 101 11.71 14.56 -31.81
C HIS A 101 11.26 15.75 -30.94
N ASP A 102 12.25 16.50 -30.42
CA ASP A 102 12.00 17.78 -29.77
C ASP A 102 11.60 18.84 -30.83
N PRO A 103 10.40 19.45 -30.76
CA PRO A 103 9.96 20.44 -31.74
C PRO A 103 10.78 21.73 -31.73
N THR A 104 11.54 21.99 -30.66
CA THR A 104 12.43 23.17 -30.58
C THR A 104 13.83 22.90 -31.15
N GLY A 105 14.18 21.64 -31.41
CA GLY A 105 15.51 21.21 -31.84
C GLY A 105 16.62 21.41 -30.81
N LYS A 106 16.28 21.75 -29.55
CA LYS A 106 17.26 21.95 -28.47
C LYS A 106 17.82 20.63 -27.95
N THR A 107 16.98 19.60 -27.88
CA THR A 107 17.38 18.26 -27.47
C THR A 107 17.60 17.39 -28.72
N PRO A 108 18.80 16.81 -28.92
CA PRO A 108 19.06 15.89 -30.02
C PRO A 108 18.12 14.68 -30.01
N ASP A 109 17.70 14.21 -31.19
CA ASP A 109 16.74 13.10 -31.36
C ASP A 109 17.15 11.82 -30.61
N GLU A 110 18.45 11.51 -30.54
CA GLU A 110 18.95 10.34 -29.81
C GLU A 110 18.65 10.45 -28.31
N ILE A 111 18.78 11.65 -27.73
CA ILE A 111 18.46 11.91 -26.33
C ILE A 111 16.94 11.93 -26.14
N TRP A 112 16.20 12.55 -27.07
CA TRP A 112 14.74 12.59 -27.02
C TRP A 112 14.11 11.21 -26.99
N LYS A 113 14.58 10.29 -27.83
CA LYS A 113 14.13 8.88 -27.84
C LYS A 113 14.44 8.16 -26.54
N LYS A 114 15.59 8.45 -25.90
CA LYS A 114 15.91 7.90 -24.56
C LYS A 114 14.97 8.44 -23.48
N LEU A 115 14.57 9.71 -23.55
CA LEU A 115 13.58 10.28 -22.63
C LEU A 115 12.21 9.63 -22.81
N LEU A 116 11.74 9.48 -24.05
CA LEU A 116 10.51 8.76 -24.38
C LEU A 116 10.54 7.32 -23.87
N LYS A 117 11.68 6.63 -24.01
CA LYS A 117 11.90 5.30 -23.44
C LYS A 117 11.72 5.29 -21.92
N LEU A 118 12.37 6.21 -21.21
CA LEU A 118 12.26 6.32 -19.75
C LEU A 118 10.82 6.61 -19.31
N GLU A 119 10.09 7.38 -20.12
CA GLU A 119 8.66 7.62 -19.91
C GLU A 119 7.76 6.47 -20.34
N GLY A 120 8.29 5.35 -20.82
CA GLY A 120 7.47 4.21 -21.25
C GLY A 120 6.69 4.45 -22.54
N LEU A 121 7.14 5.40 -23.38
CA LEU A 121 6.59 5.74 -24.70
C LEU A 121 7.57 5.46 -25.85
N GLY A 122 8.68 4.77 -25.57
CA GLY A 122 9.61 4.28 -26.59
C GLY A 122 9.00 3.19 -27.46
N LEU A 123 9.44 3.07 -28.72
CA LEU A 123 8.89 2.06 -29.65
C LEU A 123 9.16 0.63 -29.18
N GLU A 124 10.25 0.40 -28.48
CA GLU A 124 10.63 -0.89 -27.92
C GLU A 124 9.69 -1.40 -26.81
N VAL A 125 9.09 -0.49 -26.03
CA VAL A 125 8.07 -0.85 -25.01
C VAL A 125 6.65 -0.83 -25.59
N LEU A 126 6.46 -0.09 -26.68
CA LEU A 126 5.21 -0.08 -27.45
C LEU A 126 5.11 -1.25 -28.43
N ASP A 127 6.15 -2.05 -28.70
CA ASP A 127 5.96 -3.33 -29.40
C ASP A 127 5.45 -4.37 -28.40
N ILE A 128 4.17 -4.74 -28.53
CA ILE A 128 3.52 -5.65 -27.57
C ILE A 128 4.21 -7.01 -27.49
N ASN A 129 4.80 -7.52 -28.57
CA ASN A 129 5.42 -8.84 -28.55
C ASN A 129 6.80 -8.78 -27.90
N SER A 130 7.59 -7.75 -28.21
CA SER A 130 8.87 -7.52 -27.54
C SER A 130 8.67 -7.26 -26.06
N ASN A 131 7.74 -6.37 -25.70
CA ASN A 131 7.41 -6.08 -24.32
C ASN A 131 6.87 -7.32 -23.58
N PHE A 132 6.08 -8.17 -24.25
CA PHE A 132 5.66 -9.45 -23.70
C PHE A 132 6.84 -10.34 -23.33
N ILE A 133 7.80 -10.53 -24.24
CA ILE A 133 8.98 -11.35 -23.99
C ILE A 133 9.80 -10.77 -22.84
N ASP A 134 10.00 -9.46 -22.82
CA ASP A 134 10.78 -8.78 -21.80
C ASP A 134 10.13 -8.89 -20.41
N VAL A 135 8.84 -8.58 -20.27
CA VAL A 135 8.11 -8.73 -19.00
C VAL A 135 8.09 -10.19 -18.55
N MET A 136 7.88 -11.14 -19.46
CA MET A 136 7.87 -12.57 -19.10
C MET A 136 9.24 -13.07 -18.65
N ASN A 137 10.33 -12.56 -19.21
CA ASN A 137 11.68 -12.94 -18.82
C ASN A 137 12.12 -12.24 -17.52
N TYR A 138 11.99 -10.91 -17.48
CA TYR A 138 12.59 -10.04 -16.46
C TYR A 138 11.60 -9.54 -15.40
N GLY A 139 10.29 -9.75 -15.56
CA GLY A 139 9.28 -9.41 -14.56
C GLY A 139 9.12 -7.91 -14.32
N SER A 140 8.85 -7.54 -13.07
CA SER A 140 8.52 -6.16 -12.68
C SER A 140 9.68 -5.16 -12.74
N ASP A 141 10.91 -5.61 -12.95
CA ASP A 141 12.08 -4.72 -13.10
C ASP A 141 12.02 -3.88 -14.39
N HIS A 142 11.10 -4.23 -15.31
CA HIS A 142 10.81 -3.48 -16.54
C HIS A 142 9.50 -2.68 -16.45
N SER A 143 8.93 -2.53 -15.25
CA SER A 143 7.70 -1.76 -15.07
C SER A 143 7.94 -0.27 -15.36
N ILE A 144 7.02 0.32 -16.13
CA ILE A 144 6.98 1.77 -16.40
C ILE A 144 6.07 2.53 -15.41
N ASP A 145 5.47 1.82 -14.45
CA ASP A 145 4.50 2.35 -13.49
C ASP A 145 4.68 1.69 -12.12
N ALA A 146 5.84 1.97 -11.53
CA ALA A 146 6.24 1.48 -10.23
C ALA A 146 5.39 2.12 -9.12
N ASN A 147 4.85 1.30 -8.22
CA ASN A 147 4.02 1.72 -7.10
C ASN A 147 4.43 1.01 -5.80
N ALA A 148 4.28 1.68 -4.66
CA ALA A 148 4.73 1.18 -3.35
C ALA A 148 3.95 -0.06 -2.84
N ASN A 149 2.70 -0.21 -3.26
CA ASN A 149 1.85 -1.39 -3.05
C ASN A 149 2.10 -2.50 -4.09
N GLY A 150 3.07 -2.30 -4.98
CA GLY A 150 3.54 -3.32 -5.91
C GLY A 150 4.34 -4.40 -5.19
N ALA A 151 3.86 -5.64 -5.20
CA ALA A 151 4.65 -6.76 -4.73
C ALA A 151 5.85 -6.95 -5.67
N ILE A 152 7.03 -6.51 -5.25
CA ILE A 152 8.31 -6.87 -5.86
C ILE A 152 8.69 -8.21 -5.24
N GLY A 153 8.61 -9.29 -6.02
CA GLY A 153 8.82 -10.62 -5.48
C GLY A 153 9.03 -11.67 -6.55
N THR A 154 9.53 -12.83 -6.10
CA THR A 154 9.89 -14.00 -6.91
C THR A 154 8.71 -14.60 -7.69
N TYR A 155 7.47 -14.29 -7.29
CA TYR A 155 6.26 -14.87 -7.87
C TYR A 155 5.72 -14.02 -9.03
N LYS A 156 5.63 -14.66 -10.20
CA LYS A 156 4.99 -14.13 -11.40
C LYS A 156 3.50 -14.50 -11.36
N PHE A 157 2.63 -13.50 -11.30
CA PHE A 157 1.17 -13.68 -11.31
C PHE A 157 0.62 -13.28 -12.66
N HIS A 158 0.02 -14.22 -13.40
CA HIS A 158 -0.41 -14.01 -14.78
C HIS A 158 -1.11 -12.67 -15.03
N SER A 159 -2.05 -12.26 -14.16
CA SER A 159 -2.76 -10.99 -14.27
C SER A 159 -1.86 -9.76 -14.09
N LYS A 160 -0.85 -9.83 -13.22
CA LYS A 160 0.16 -8.79 -13.02
C LYS A 160 1.02 -8.63 -14.27
N GLU A 161 1.56 -9.73 -14.81
CA GLU A 161 2.42 -9.65 -15.99
C GLU A 161 1.65 -9.13 -17.21
N ILE A 162 0.42 -9.61 -17.43
CA ILE A 162 -0.43 -9.08 -18.50
C ILE A 162 -0.66 -7.57 -18.34
N ARG A 163 -0.85 -7.08 -17.12
CA ARG A 163 -0.98 -5.64 -16.84
C ARG A 163 0.29 -4.87 -17.20
N GLU A 164 1.47 -5.35 -16.80
CA GLU A 164 2.74 -4.68 -17.13
C GLU A 164 2.98 -4.64 -18.65
N ILE A 165 2.59 -5.69 -19.36
CA ILE A 165 2.72 -5.77 -20.83
C ILE A 165 1.89 -4.67 -21.53
N VAL A 166 0.69 -4.37 -21.01
CA VAL A 166 -0.22 -3.40 -21.62
C VAL A 166 -0.07 -1.97 -21.06
N ALA A 167 0.69 -1.77 -19.99
CA ALA A 167 0.85 -0.46 -19.36
C ALA A 167 1.36 0.65 -20.32
N PRO A 168 2.36 0.41 -21.20
CA PRO A 168 2.79 1.42 -22.18
C PRO A 168 1.68 1.85 -23.14
N TYR A 169 0.86 0.89 -23.59
CA TYR A 169 -0.28 1.16 -24.46
C TYR A 169 -1.38 1.95 -23.75
N GLN A 170 -1.66 1.58 -22.50
CA GLN A 170 -2.61 2.30 -21.66
C GLN A 170 -2.14 3.75 -21.43
N LYS A 171 -0.85 3.96 -21.12
CA LYS A 171 -0.25 5.29 -20.99
C LYS A 171 -0.40 6.08 -22.29
N LEU A 172 -0.02 5.52 -23.45
CA LEU A 172 -0.14 6.19 -24.73
C LEU A 172 -1.59 6.58 -25.05
N ALA A 173 -2.56 5.69 -24.81
CA ALA A 173 -3.97 5.98 -25.04
C ALA A 173 -4.48 7.11 -24.14
N ASN A 174 -4.07 7.15 -22.87
CA ASN A 174 -4.44 8.20 -21.94
C ASN A 174 -3.82 9.55 -22.29
N VAL A 175 -2.51 9.54 -22.55
CA VAL A 175 -1.72 10.71 -22.95
C VAL A 175 -2.25 11.31 -24.25
N SER A 176 -2.65 10.47 -25.23
CA SER A 176 -3.22 10.92 -26.50
C SER A 176 -4.54 11.67 -26.34
N GLN A 177 -5.44 11.13 -25.52
CA GLN A 177 -6.71 11.78 -25.22
C GLN A 177 -6.50 13.05 -24.39
N PHE A 178 -5.60 13.01 -23.41
CA PHE A 178 -5.28 14.17 -22.58
C PHE A 178 -4.67 15.29 -23.41
N PHE A 179 -3.76 14.97 -24.34
CA PHE A 179 -3.17 15.91 -25.28
C PHE A 179 -4.25 16.61 -26.11
N SER A 180 -5.15 15.83 -26.71
CA SER A 180 -6.24 16.33 -27.54
C SER A 180 -7.14 17.28 -26.74
N HIS A 181 -7.51 16.89 -25.51
CA HIS A 181 -8.35 17.71 -24.64
C HIS A 181 -7.68 19.03 -24.22
N VAL A 182 -6.40 18.99 -23.86
CA VAL A 182 -5.62 20.19 -23.52
C VAL A 182 -5.50 21.11 -24.74
N LYS A 183 -5.26 20.55 -25.93
CA LYS A 183 -5.19 21.30 -27.20
C LYS A 183 -6.51 21.97 -27.55
N GLU A 184 -7.66 21.36 -27.27
CA GLU A 184 -8.97 21.99 -27.44
C GLU A 184 -9.15 23.22 -26.53
N ILE A 185 -8.62 23.17 -25.29
CA ILE A 185 -8.78 24.24 -24.30
C ILE A 185 -7.77 25.37 -24.50
N TYR A 186 -6.50 25.02 -24.72
CA TYR A 186 -5.35 25.94 -24.67
C TYR A 186 -4.71 26.20 -26.05
N GLY A 187 -5.08 25.43 -27.07
CA GLY A 187 -4.52 25.55 -28.41
C GLY A 187 -3.18 24.81 -28.59
N GLY A 188 -2.78 24.62 -29.85
CA GLY A 188 -1.67 23.74 -30.22
C GLY A 188 -0.32 24.06 -29.57
N GLN A 189 0.15 25.31 -29.67
CA GLN A 189 1.48 25.67 -29.18
C GLN A 189 1.63 25.47 -27.66
N GLN A 190 0.61 25.86 -26.87
CA GLN A 190 0.65 25.71 -25.42
C GLN A 190 0.65 24.23 -25.01
N THR A 191 -0.12 23.39 -25.70
CA THR A 191 -0.11 21.94 -25.47
C THR A 191 1.24 21.33 -25.81
N ILE A 192 1.83 21.71 -26.95
CA ILE A 192 3.16 21.22 -27.36
C ILE A 192 4.20 21.57 -26.31
N ASP A 193 4.22 22.82 -25.85
CA ASP A 193 5.19 23.28 -24.84
C ASP A 193 5.03 22.52 -23.52
N MET A 194 3.79 22.25 -23.09
CA MET A 194 3.49 21.49 -21.87
C MET A 194 3.94 20.03 -21.95
N PHE A 195 3.63 19.34 -23.04
CA PHE A 195 4.01 17.93 -23.21
C PHE A 195 5.51 17.78 -23.47
N ARG A 196 6.13 18.75 -24.14
CA ARG A 196 7.59 18.82 -24.24
C ARG A 196 8.22 18.97 -22.85
N ALA A 197 7.72 19.88 -22.02
CA ALA A 197 8.20 20.06 -20.65
C ALA A 197 8.07 18.76 -19.82
N TRP A 198 6.98 18.02 -20.01
CA TRP A 198 6.81 16.71 -19.38
C TRP A 198 7.84 15.67 -19.86
N ILE A 199 7.99 15.47 -21.18
CA ILE A 199 8.97 14.50 -21.74
C ILE A 199 10.40 14.89 -21.36
N ASN A 200 10.70 16.20 -21.28
CA ASN A 200 11.99 16.72 -20.87
C ASN A 200 12.27 16.60 -19.36
N GLY A 201 11.27 16.23 -18.55
CA GLY A 201 11.37 16.11 -17.10
C GLY A 201 11.26 17.42 -16.33
N ASP A 202 10.85 18.52 -16.98
CA ASP A 202 10.62 19.82 -16.33
C ASP A 202 9.37 19.79 -15.42
N ILE A 203 8.41 18.92 -15.75
CA ILE A 203 7.22 18.61 -14.95
C ILE A 203 6.99 17.10 -14.92
N TYR A 204 6.35 16.61 -13.86
CA TYR A 204 6.03 15.18 -13.71
C TYR A 204 4.52 14.97 -13.69
N LEU A 205 4.03 14.12 -14.61
CA LEU A 205 2.62 13.74 -14.70
C LEU A 205 2.41 12.45 -13.91
N HIS A 206 1.96 12.61 -12.66
CA HIS A 206 1.62 11.50 -11.77
C HIS A 206 0.55 10.60 -12.40
N ASP A 207 0.68 9.29 -12.18
CA ASP A 207 -0.29 8.27 -12.60
C ASP A 207 -0.69 8.41 -14.07
N SER A 208 0.28 8.67 -14.96
CA SER A 208 0.04 8.87 -16.40
C SER A 208 -0.60 7.66 -17.11
N CYS A 209 -0.62 6.49 -16.47
CA CYS A 209 -1.40 5.31 -16.87
C CYS A 209 -2.90 5.42 -16.51
N TYR A 210 -3.34 6.42 -15.76
CA TYR A 210 -4.68 6.54 -15.16
C TYR A 210 -5.28 7.97 -15.23
N LEU A 211 -4.93 8.77 -16.24
CA LEU A 211 -5.29 10.20 -16.33
C LEU A 211 -6.79 10.54 -16.26
N PHE A 212 -7.68 9.60 -16.58
CA PHE A 212 -9.14 9.81 -16.53
C PHE A 212 -9.80 9.20 -15.29
N VAL A 213 -8.99 8.75 -14.34
CA VAL A 213 -9.43 8.20 -13.06
C VAL A 213 -9.03 9.20 -11.96
N PRO A 214 -9.89 9.48 -10.97
CA PRO A 214 -9.50 10.33 -9.86
C PRO A 214 -8.29 9.74 -9.10
N TYR A 215 -7.46 10.61 -8.53
CA TYR A 215 -6.24 10.16 -7.85
C TYR A 215 -6.57 9.43 -6.54
N CYS A 216 -6.97 10.14 -5.49
CA CYS A 216 -7.19 9.56 -4.17
C CYS A 216 -8.48 10.09 -3.54
N TYR A 217 -8.95 9.41 -2.49
CA TYR A 217 -10.15 9.83 -1.76
C TYR A 217 -10.11 9.38 -0.30
N ALA A 218 -10.50 10.28 0.61
CA ALA A 218 -10.79 9.94 2.00
C ALA A 218 -12.29 9.68 2.14
N MET A 219 -12.67 8.42 2.32
CA MET A 219 -14.06 8.00 2.41
C MET A 219 -14.57 7.98 3.84
N SER A 220 -15.82 8.42 4.01
CA SER A 220 -16.67 8.05 5.14
C SER A 220 -17.31 6.69 4.87
N VAL A 221 -17.43 5.85 5.89
CA VAL A 221 -18.16 4.58 5.84
C VAL A 221 -19.65 4.75 6.10
N GLU A 222 -20.12 5.96 6.43
CA GLU A 222 -21.54 6.27 6.65
C GLU A 222 -22.44 5.75 5.53
N PRO A 223 -22.12 5.93 4.22
CA PRO A 223 -23.00 5.45 3.16
C PRO A 223 -23.17 3.93 3.16
N VAL A 224 -22.14 3.17 3.60
CA VAL A 224 -22.22 1.72 3.78
C VAL A 224 -23.17 1.38 4.92
N VAL A 225 -23.10 2.13 6.02
CA VAL A 225 -23.95 1.94 7.20
C VAL A 225 -25.42 2.27 6.90
N THR A 226 -25.70 3.30 6.09
CA THR A 226 -27.07 3.74 5.80
C THR A 226 -27.70 3.06 4.59
N HIS A 227 -26.92 2.72 3.56
CA HIS A 227 -27.45 2.21 2.30
C HIS A 227 -26.96 0.80 1.94
N GLY A 228 -25.93 0.29 2.63
CA GLY A 228 -25.23 -0.93 2.23
C GLY A 228 -24.49 -0.78 0.91
N ILE A 229 -24.27 -1.88 0.21
CA ILE A 229 -23.59 -1.88 -1.09
C ILE A 229 -24.62 -1.65 -2.20
N THR A 230 -24.62 -0.44 -2.76
CA THR A 230 -25.52 -0.02 -3.85
C THR A 230 -24.85 0.04 -5.22
N PHE A 231 -23.52 0.13 -5.25
CA PHE A 231 -22.73 0.25 -6.48
C PHE A 231 -22.56 -1.07 -7.24
N ASN A 232 -22.59 -2.21 -6.54
CA ASN A 232 -22.54 -3.52 -7.19
C ASN A 232 -23.88 -3.84 -7.89
N ARG A 233 -23.87 -3.84 -9.23
CA ARG A 233 -25.07 -4.08 -10.04
C ARG A 233 -25.53 -5.53 -10.03
N GLN A 234 -24.63 -6.50 -9.83
CA GLN A 234 -24.96 -7.91 -9.86
C GLN A 234 -25.66 -8.35 -8.57
N LEU A 235 -25.18 -7.87 -7.42
CA LEU A 235 -25.78 -8.11 -6.12
C LEU A 235 -25.67 -6.87 -5.25
N ARG A 236 -26.82 -6.30 -4.86
CA ARG A 236 -26.87 -5.23 -3.85
C ARG A 236 -26.98 -5.83 -2.47
N SER A 237 -26.25 -5.25 -1.52
CA SER A 237 -26.30 -5.66 -0.10
C SER A 237 -27.09 -4.63 0.70
N HIS A 238 -27.98 -5.10 1.57
CA HIS A 238 -28.65 -4.23 2.54
C HIS A 238 -27.65 -3.69 3.59
N PRO A 239 -28.00 -2.60 4.30
CA PRO A 239 -27.23 -2.10 5.43
C PRO A 239 -26.82 -3.20 6.42
N PRO A 240 -25.57 -3.18 6.93
CA PRO A 240 -25.12 -4.17 7.90
C PRO A 240 -25.90 -4.05 9.20
N LYS A 241 -26.10 -5.19 9.89
CA LYS A 241 -26.79 -5.27 11.19
C LYS A 241 -25.88 -5.61 12.36
N HIS A 242 -24.68 -6.09 12.08
CA HIS A 242 -23.68 -6.51 13.07
C HIS A 242 -22.29 -6.05 12.65
N ALA A 243 -21.40 -5.85 13.62
CA ALA A 243 -20.04 -5.35 13.41
C ALA A 243 -19.26 -6.16 12.34
N ARG A 244 -19.31 -7.50 12.42
CA ARG A 244 -18.70 -8.38 11.42
C ARG A 244 -19.20 -8.15 9.99
N SER A 245 -20.52 -7.97 9.81
CA SER A 245 -21.10 -7.69 8.49
C SER A 245 -20.73 -6.31 7.98
N PHE A 246 -20.57 -5.34 8.89
CA PHE A 246 -20.09 -4.00 8.57
C PHE A 246 -18.65 -4.03 8.07
N ILE A 247 -17.75 -4.71 8.80
CA ILE A 247 -16.35 -4.90 8.37
C ILE A 247 -16.27 -5.56 6.99
N GLY A 248 -17.07 -6.60 6.75
CA GLY A 248 -17.13 -7.24 5.44
C GLY A 248 -17.55 -6.28 4.32
N GLN A 249 -18.55 -5.43 4.54
CA GLN A 249 -18.98 -4.45 3.54
C GLN A 249 -17.99 -3.29 3.37
N VAL A 250 -17.29 -2.87 4.43
CA VAL A 250 -16.21 -1.88 4.33
C VAL A 250 -15.06 -2.45 3.49
N ALA A 251 -14.62 -3.68 3.78
CA ALA A 251 -13.56 -4.34 3.03
C ALA A 251 -13.90 -4.46 1.53
N GLU A 252 -15.12 -4.87 1.21
CA GLU A 252 -15.61 -4.95 -0.18
C GLU A 252 -15.66 -3.57 -0.85
N THR A 253 -16.14 -2.55 -0.12
CA THR A 253 -16.23 -1.17 -0.63
C THR A 253 -14.86 -0.59 -0.94
N VAL A 254 -13.90 -0.74 -0.02
CA VAL A 254 -12.52 -0.27 -0.22
C VAL A 254 -11.85 -1.02 -1.37
N THR A 255 -12.04 -2.34 -1.45
CA THR A 255 -11.50 -3.16 -2.54
C THR A 255 -12.07 -2.73 -3.89
N SER A 256 -13.38 -2.48 -3.97
CA SER A 256 -14.03 -2.00 -5.18
C SER A 256 -13.57 -0.59 -5.56
N MET A 257 -13.55 0.35 -4.61
CA MET A 257 -13.10 1.72 -4.86
C MET A 257 -11.63 1.78 -5.30
N SER A 258 -10.77 0.88 -4.82
CA SER A 258 -9.35 0.85 -5.17
C SER A 258 -9.08 0.51 -6.65
N GLN A 259 -10.10 -0.02 -7.34
CA GLN A 259 -10.05 -0.28 -8.78
C GLN A 259 -10.43 0.96 -9.60
N GLU A 260 -11.14 1.92 -8.98
CA GLU A 260 -11.67 3.14 -9.58
C GLU A 260 -10.88 4.39 -9.17
N LEU A 261 -9.73 4.22 -8.52
CA LEU A 261 -8.82 5.26 -8.08
C LEU A 261 -7.38 4.88 -8.46
N ALA A 262 -6.57 5.87 -8.83
CA ALA A 262 -5.16 5.65 -9.14
C ALA A 262 -4.33 5.44 -7.86
N GLY A 263 -4.57 6.29 -6.86
CA GLY A 263 -3.86 6.37 -5.59
C GLY A 263 -4.64 5.83 -4.40
N ALA A 264 -4.46 6.50 -3.25
CA ALA A 264 -4.83 5.96 -1.93
C ALA A 264 -6.31 6.14 -1.54
N ILE A 265 -6.76 5.27 -0.64
CA ILE A 265 -8.08 5.34 -0.01
C ILE A 265 -7.91 5.44 1.51
N ALA A 266 -8.28 6.57 2.08
CA ALA A 266 -8.35 6.70 3.54
C ALA A 266 -9.73 6.34 4.07
N ILE A 267 -9.79 5.51 5.11
CA ILE A 267 -11.04 5.14 5.79
C ILE A 267 -11.16 6.03 7.03
N ALA A 268 -11.94 7.11 6.93
CA ALA A 268 -11.87 8.23 7.88
C ALA A 268 -12.51 7.94 9.25
N ASP A 269 -13.60 7.19 9.28
CA ASP A 269 -14.52 7.07 10.42
C ASP A 269 -14.87 5.61 10.76
N LEU A 270 -13.95 4.68 10.44
CA LEU A 270 -14.10 3.25 10.70
C LEU A 270 -14.49 2.95 12.15
N PHE A 271 -13.72 3.48 13.11
CA PHE A 271 -13.92 3.19 14.55
C PHE A 271 -15.19 3.83 15.10
N VAL A 272 -15.58 4.98 14.56
CA VAL A 272 -16.83 5.67 14.91
C VAL A 272 -18.01 4.78 14.55
N TYR A 273 -18.08 4.28 13.32
CA TYR A 273 -19.18 3.43 12.91
C TYR A 273 -19.06 1.97 13.39
N TYR A 274 -17.87 1.49 13.75
CA TYR A 274 -17.75 0.22 14.48
C TYR A 274 -18.38 0.35 15.88
N ALA A 275 -18.14 1.47 16.59
CA ALA A 275 -18.74 1.75 17.88
C ALA A 275 -20.28 1.77 17.83
N TYR A 276 -20.87 2.18 16.71
CA TYR A 276 -22.33 2.11 16.52
C TYR A 276 -22.86 0.67 16.67
N TYR A 277 -22.20 -0.31 16.06
CA TYR A 277 -22.66 -1.70 16.17
C TYR A 277 -22.48 -2.28 17.57
N LEU A 278 -21.44 -1.88 18.29
CA LEU A 278 -21.28 -2.22 19.71
C LEU A 278 -22.34 -1.55 20.59
N HIS A 279 -22.69 -0.31 20.29
CA HIS A 279 -23.79 0.40 20.96
C HIS A 279 -25.13 -0.33 20.76
N LEU A 280 -25.43 -0.77 19.54
CA LEU A 280 -26.63 -1.58 19.26
C LEU A 280 -26.65 -2.92 20.01
N GLU A 281 -25.47 -3.47 20.34
CA GLU A 281 -25.31 -4.65 21.19
C GLU A 281 -25.37 -4.34 22.70
N GLY A 282 -25.44 -3.05 23.08
CA GLY A 282 -25.52 -2.59 24.47
C GLY A 282 -24.20 -2.38 25.17
N PHE A 283 -23.08 -2.27 24.44
CA PHE A 283 -21.76 -1.99 25.01
C PHE A 283 -21.51 -0.48 25.10
N GLU A 284 -21.17 -0.01 26.31
CA GLU A 284 -20.68 1.35 26.56
C GLU A 284 -19.15 1.40 26.72
N THR A 285 -18.55 0.27 27.06
CA THR A 285 -17.10 0.01 27.14
C THR A 285 -16.87 -1.47 26.82
N VAL A 286 -15.69 -1.80 26.34
CA VAL A 286 -15.27 -3.20 26.08
C VAL A 286 -14.05 -3.61 26.89
N MET A 287 -13.44 -2.69 27.63
CA MET A 287 -12.15 -2.89 28.31
C MET A 287 -12.19 -3.94 29.42
N ASP A 288 -13.35 -4.16 30.01
CA ASP A 288 -13.62 -5.18 31.03
C ASP A 288 -14.10 -6.52 30.45
N ASN A 289 -14.27 -6.60 29.12
CA ASN A 289 -14.72 -7.80 28.43
C ASN A 289 -13.66 -8.32 27.45
N LYS A 290 -12.76 -9.14 27.98
CA LYS A 290 -11.68 -9.76 27.19
C LYS A 290 -12.18 -10.51 25.95
N SER A 291 -13.29 -11.25 26.06
CA SER A 291 -13.83 -12.01 24.93
C SER A 291 -14.33 -11.09 23.81
N LYS A 292 -14.88 -9.93 24.15
CA LYS A 292 -15.32 -8.94 23.17
C LYS A 292 -14.13 -8.23 22.51
N VAL A 293 -13.07 -7.92 23.27
CA VAL A 293 -11.82 -7.40 22.70
C VAL A 293 -11.22 -8.39 21.69
N GLU A 294 -11.20 -9.68 22.02
CA GLU A 294 -10.72 -10.72 21.09
C GLU A 294 -11.58 -10.81 19.81
N GLU A 295 -12.90 -10.64 19.91
CA GLU A 295 -13.79 -10.58 18.74
C GLU A 295 -13.48 -9.37 17.85
N ILE A 296 -13.26 -8.20 18.45
CA ILE A 296 -12.90 -6.96 17.76
C ILE A 296 -11.55 -7.10 17.04
N GLU A 297 -10.55 -7.70 17.72
CA GLU A 297 -9.24 -7.97 17.11
C GLU A 297 -9.36 -8.91 15.90
N ASN A 298 -10.25 -9.92 15.95
CA ASN A 298 -10.50 -10.82 14.82
C ASN A 298 -11.16 -10.09 13.64
N ASP A 299 -12.09 -9.18 13.91
CA ASP A 299 -12.69 -8.33 12.87
C ASP A 299 -11.64 -7.43 12.20
N TYR A 300 -10.75 -6.80 12.99
CA TYR A 300 -9.62 -6.02 12.48
C TYR A 300 -8.64 -6.87 11.69
N GLN A 301 -8.33 -8.07 12.18
CA GLN A 301 -7.49 -9.03 11.46
C GLN A 301 -8.08 -9.35 10.09
N SER A 302 -9.39 -9.64 10.01
CA SER A 302 -10.05 -9.92 8.75
C SER A 302 -9.96 -8.73 7.78
N LEU A 303 -10.21 -7.51 8.26
CA LEU A 303 -10.12 -6.31 7.43
C LEU A 303 -8.70 -6.13 6.88
N VAL A 304 -7.70 -6.08 7.77
CA VAL A 304 -6.31 -5.83 7.39
C VAL A 304 -5.79 -6.87 6.42
N HIS A 305 -6.07 -8.16 6.61
CA HIS A 305 -5.62 -9.19 5.68
C HIS A 305 -6.26 -9.02 4.29
N ILE A 306 -7.55 -8.68 4.21
CA ILE A 306 -8.22 -8.41 2.93
C ILE A 306 -7.61 -7.19 2.22
N LEU A 307 -7.33 -6.11 2.96
CA LEU A 307 -6.71 -4.89 2.39
C LEU A 307 -5.30 -5.14 1.84
N ASN A 308 -4.59 -6.13 2.38
CA ASN A 308 -3.27 -6.56 1.91
C ASN A 308 -3.32 -7.62 0.80
N CYS A 309 -4.50 -8.07 0.36
CA CYS A 309 -4.63 -8.94 -0.80
C CYS A 309 -4.53 -8.14 -2.11
N ALA A 310 -3.88 -8.73 -3.12
CA ALA A 310 -3.64 -8.11 -4.42
C ALA A 310 -4.87 -8.12 -5.35
N HIS A 311 -5.98 -7.52 -4.90
CA HIS A 311 -7.26 -7.53 -5.61
C HIS A 311 -7.41 -6.40 -6.65
N ARG A 312 -6.55 -5.38 -6.66
CA ARG A 312 -6.63 -4.32 -7.68
C ARG A 312 -6.42 -4.93 -9.07
N PHE A 313 -6.97 -4.28 -10.10
CA PHE A 313 -6.68 -4.63 -11.50
C PHE A 313 -5.17 -4.62 -11.80
N SER A 314 -4.40 -3.73 -11.15
CA SER A 314 -2.94 -3.70 -11.22
C SER A 314 -2.24 -4.88 -10.52
N CYS A 315 -3.00 -5.81 -9.92
CA CYS A 315 -2.51 -6.93 -9.11
C CYS A 315 -1.64 -6.48 -7.94
N GLN A 316 -2.12 -5.44 -7.26
CA GLN A 316 -1.51 -4.83 -6.09
C GLN A 316 -2.52 -4.78 -4.96
N SER A 317 -2.06 -4.71 -3.72
CA SER A 317 -2.94 -4.41 -2.59
C SER A 317 -3.52 -3.01 -2.72
N ALA A 318 -4.62 -2.74 -2.02
CA ALA A 318 -5.14 -1.38 -1.95
C ALA A 318 -4.20 -0.51 -1.10
N PHE A 319 -3.75 0.62 -1.63
CA PHE A 319 -3.04 1.62 -0.81
C PHE A 319 -4.08 2.27 0.10
N THR A 320 -4.10 1.85 1.36
CA THR A 320 -5.14 2.24 2.32
C THR A 320 -4.56 2.97 3.50
N ASN A 321 -5.31 3.92 4.03
CA ASN A 321 -4.92 4.72 5.18
C ASN A 321 -5.99 4.68 6.27
N ILE A 322 -5.58 4.62 7.53
CA ILE A 322 -6.45 4.78 8.69
C ILE A 322 -5.88 5.86 9.60
N SER A 323 -6.75 6.72 10.10
CA SER A 323 -6.40 7.77 11.05
C SER A 323 -6.81 7.37 12.47
N ILE A 324 -5.91 7.61 13.41
CA ILE A 324 -6.12 7.48 14.85
C ILE A 324 -6.12 8.90 15.41
N PHE A 325 -7.20 9.28 16.08
CA PHE A 325 -7.40 10.65 16.55
C PHE A 325 -7.27 10.77 18.06
N ASP A 326 -6.69 11.87 18.55
CA ASP A 326 -6.80 12.26 19.95
C ASP A 326 -8.22 12.72 20.33
N LYS A 327 -8.49 12.91 21.63
CA LYS A 327 -9.83 13.28 22.10
C LYS A 327 -10.32 14.61 21.49
N PRO A 328 -9.54 15.71 21.46
CA PRO A 328 -9.97 16.96 20.84
C PRO A 328 -10.28 16.82 19.34
N SER A 329 -9.53 15.99 18.61
CA SER A 329 -9.80 15.71 17.20
C SER A 329 -11.09 14.92 17.02
N LEU A 330 -11.33 13.89 17.84
CA LEU A 330 -12.57 13.12 17.83
C LEU A 330 -13.79 14.00 18.10
N GLU A 331 -13.72 14.84 19.15
CA GLU A 331 -14.79 15.78 19.48
C GLU A 331 -15.07 16.75 18.34
N HIS A 332 -14.02 17.27 17.71
CA HIS A 332 -14.14 18.21 16.61
C HIS A 332 -14.78 17.60 15.36
N LEU A 333 -14.32 16.41 14.96
CA LEU A 333 -14.77 15.74 13.74
C LEU A 333 -16.14 15.07 13.90
N PHE A 334 -16.39 14.46 15.06
CA PHE A 334 -17.51 13.55 15.25
C PHE A 334 -18.48 13.96 16.37
N GLY A 335 -18.21 15.03 17.12
CA GLY A 335 -19.06 15.48 18.23
C GLY A 335 -20.46 15.97 17.81
N THR A 336 -20.66 16.27 16.52
CA THR A 336 -21.97 16.65 15.96
C THR A 336 -22.55 15.59 15.02
N VAL A 337 -21.92 14.42 14.94
CA VAL A 337 -22.43 13.30 14.13
C VAL A 337 -23.53 12.58 14.90
N TYR A 338 -24.52 12.06 14.16
CA TYR A 338 -25.59 11.23 14.69
C TYR A 338 -25.65 9.92 13.90
N TYR A 339 -25.80 8.81 14.61
CA TYR A 339 -26.01 7.50 14.03
C TYR A 339 -27.41 7.38 13.39
N PRO A 340 -27.65 6.33 12.58
CA PRO A 340 -28.96 6.11 11.95
C PRO A 340 -30.15 5.99 12.92
N ASP A 341 -29.90 5.60 14.16
CA ASP A 341 -30.92 5.53 15.23
C ASP A 341 -31.15 6.86 15.96
N GLY A 342 -30.41 7.92 15.59
CA GLY A 342 -30.51 9.25 16.18
C GLY A 342 -29.67 9.46 17.45
N THR A 343 -28.88 8.47 17.87
CA THR A 343 -27.94 8.61 18.99
C THR A 343 -26.62 9.24 18.54
N GLN A 344 -25.84 9.78 19.48
CA GLN A 344 -24.51 10.33 19.20
C GLN A 344 -23.41 9.28 19.49
N PRO A 345 -22.27 9.33 18.77
CA PRO A 345 -21.12 8.50 19.08
C PRO A 345 -20.63 8.63 20.53
N ASN A 346 -20.48 7.50 21.21
CA ASN A 346 -19.70 7.44 22.45
C ASN A 346 -18.21 7.54 22.10
N LEU A 347 -17.65 8.75 22.15
CA LEU A 347 -16.26 9.02 21.78
C LEU A 347 -15.23 8.33 22.69
N ALA A 348 -15.60 8.00 23.93
CA ALA A 348 -14.74 7.21 24.82
C ALA A 348 -14.60 5.78 24.31
N LEU A 349 -15.71 5.14 23.90
CA LEU A 349 -15.68 3.83 23.24
C LEU A 349 -14.90 3.87 21.92
N VAL A 350 -15.04 4.92 21.11
CA VAL A 350 -14.24 5.09 19.89
C VAL A 350 -12.74 5.13 20.21
N MET A 351 -12.34 5.85 21.27
CA MET A 351 -10.95 5.87 21.72
C MET A 351 -10.46 4.49 22.19
N GLU A 352 -11.29 3.72 22.89
CA GLU A 352 -10.97 2.32 23.24
C GLU A 352 -10.71 1.46 21.99
N LEU A 353 -11.58 1.56 20.99
CA LEU A 353 -11.47 0.82 19.73
C LEU A 353 -10.21 1.18 18.93
N GLN A 354 -9.85 2.47 18.89
CA GLN A 354 -8.60 2.94 18.30
C GLN A 354 -7.38 2.34 19.01
N LYS A 355 -7.37 2.34 20.35
CA LYS A 355 -6.28 1.74 21.15
C LYS A 355 -6.19 0.24 20.95
N ILE A 356 -7.32 -0.48 20.89
CA ILE A 356 -7.35 -1.92 20.58
C ILE A 356 -6.71 -2.18 19.21
N PHE A 357 -7.08 -1.41 18.19
CA PHE A 357 -6.50 -1.52 16.86
C PHE A 357 -4.99 -1.29 16.87
N CYS A 358 -4.51 -0.19 17.46
CA CYS A 358 -3.08 0.11 17.53
C CYS A 358 -2.28 -0.98 18.25
N ASN A 359 -2.77 -1.45 19.41
CA ASN A 359 -2.12 -2.49 20.21
C ASN A 359 -2.09 -3.86 19.51
N TRP A 360 -3.09 -4.16 18.69
CA TRP A 360 -3.14 -5.38 17.89
C TRP A 360 -2.25 -5.25 16.65
N PHE A 361 -2.37 -4.15 15.90
CA PHE A 361 -1.65 -3.90 14.66
C PHE A 361 -0.13 -3.80 14.89
N SER A 362 0.29 -3.26 16.04
CA SER A 362 1.70 -3.18 16.43
C SER A 362 2.38 -4.53 16.66
N ARG A 363 1.62 -5.63 16.69
CA ARG A 363 2.15 -7.00 16.82
C ARG A 363 2.75 -7.52 15.50
N GLY A 364 2.41 -6.91 14.35
CA GLY A 364 2.95 -7.27 13.04
C GLY A 364 2.44 -8.61 12.48
N GLN A 365 3.01 -9.04 11.35
CA GLN A 365 2.54 -10.19 10.55
C GLN A 365 2.74 -11.54 11.22
N SER A 366 3.88 -11.76 11.87
CA SER A 366 4.14 -12.95 12.68
C SER A 366 5.15 -12.64 13.78
N SER A 367 5.07 -13.37 14.89
CA SER A 367 6.02 -13.27 16.00
C SER A 367 7.45 -13.66 15.61
N GLU A 368 7.63 -14.30 14.45
CA GLU A 368 8.94 -14.78 13.97
C GLU A 368 9.59 -13.82 12.96
N SER A 369 8.80 -13.14 12.14
CA SER A 369 9.32 -12.24 11.10
C SER A 369 9.60 -10.83 11.60
N PHE A 370 8.98 -10.42 12.72
CA PHE A 370 8.98 -9.04 13.23
C PHE A 370 8.58 -7.99 12.17
N LEU A 371 7.96 -8.41 11.06
CA LEU A 371 7.59 -7.51 9.97
C LEU A 371 6.27 -6.81 10.29
N PRO A 372 6.19 -5.48 10.05
CA PRO A 372 4.94 -4.75 10.17
C PRO A 372 3.95 -5.17 9.08
N TYR A 373 2.66 -4.97 9.32
CA TYR A 373 1.67 -5.03 8.25
C TYR A 373 1.91 -3.85 7.28
N PRO A 374 1.94 -4.07 5.95
CA PRO A 374 2.19 -3.00 4.99
C PRO A 374 1.07 -1.96 4.94
N PHE A 375 -0.18 -2.45 4.96
CA PHE A 375 -1.38 -1.62 4.92
C PHE A 375 -2.36 -2.02 6.04
N PRO A 376 -3.25 -1.12 6.47
CA PRO A 376 -3.28 0.30 6.10
C PRO A 376 -2.07 1.07 6.66
N VAL A 377 -1.69 2.16 5.99
CA VAL A 377 -0.80 3.18 6.57
C VAL A 377 -1.57 3.87 7.69
N VAL A 378 -1.00 3.87 8.89
CA VAL A 378 -1.70 4.38 10.08
C VAL A 378 -1.06 5.68 10.54
N THR A 379 -1.89 6.72 10.70
CA THR A 379 -1.47 8.05 11.14
C THR A 379 -2.08 8.40 12.49
N LEU A 380 -1.23 8.76 13.44
CA LEU A 380 -1.56 9.27 14.76
C LEU A 380 -1.73 10.79 14.69
N ASN A 381 -2.95 11.26 14.85
CA ASN A 381 -3.34 12.66 14.71
C ASN A 381 -3.42 13.33 16.07
N LEU A 382 -2.63 14.39 16.25
CA LEU A 382 -2.58 15.19 17.47
C LEU A 382 -2.97 16.63 17.18
N LYS A 383 -3.83 17.17 18.03
CA LYS A 383 -4.20 18.58 18.02
C LYS A 383 -3.32 19.36 19.00
N VAL A 384 -2.81 20.49 18.51
CA VAL A 384 -2.10 21.45 19.36
C VAL A 384 -2.92 22.73 19.54
N ASP A 385 -2.69 23.42 20.64
CA ASP A 385 -3.28 24.72 20.91
C ASP A 385 -2.56 25.85 20.16
N ASP A 386 -3.01 27.10 20.38
CA ASP A 386 -2.41 28.29 19.77
C ASP A 386 -0.93 28.50 20.19
N ASN A 387 -0.49 27.90 21.30
CA ASN A 387 0.89 27.93 21.77
C ASN A 387 1.74 26.76 21.21
N LYS A 388 1.15 25.91 20.38
CA LYS A 388 1.75 24.67 19.84
C LYS A 388 2.01 23.60 20.91
N GLU A 389 1.25 23.62 22.00
CA GLU A 389 1.28 22.58 23.02
C GLU A 389 0.21 21.52 22.71
N VAL A 390 0.55 20.24 22.90
CA VAL A 390 -0.38 19.13 22.64
C VAL A 390 -1.52 19.19 23.65
N MET A 391 -2.76 19.22 23.16
CA MET A 391 -3.94 19.41 24.00
C MET A 391 -4.29 18.17 24.83
N ASP A 392 -4.06 16.98 24.29
CA ASP A 392 -4.35 15.69 24.95
C ASP A 392 -3.06 14.95 25.28
N GLN A 393 -2.47 15.33 26.42
CA GLN A 393 -1.20 14.79 26.90
C GLN A 393 -1.26 13.28 27.18
N GLU A 394 -2.41 12.76 27.63
CA GLU A 394 -2.59 11.33 27.91
C GLU A 394 -2.52 10.51 26.62
N THR A 395 -3.25 10.93 25.57
CA THR A 395 -3.19 10.25 24.28
C THR A 395 -1.82 10.42 23.63
N PHE A 396 -1.17 11.56 23.81
CA PHE A 396 0.19 11.78 23.31
C PHE A 396 1.21 10.82 23.94
N GLU A 397 1.18 10.65 25.27
CA GLU A 397 2.02 9.68 25.96
C GLU A 397 1.80 8.26 25.43
N TYR A 398 0.54 7.85 25.27
CA TYR A 398 0.20 6.57 24.65
C TYR A 398 0.74 6.44 23.22
N PHE A 399 0.60 7.47 22.39
CA PHE A 399 1.12 7.48 21.02
C PHE A 399 2.64 7.34 20.97
N CYS A 400 3.36 7.99 21.89
CA CYS A 400 4.81 7.81 22.02
C CYS A 400 5.16 6.37 22.43
N GLU A 401 4.45 5.80 23.41
CA GLU A 401 4.70 4.44 23.89
C GLU A 401 4.45 3.38 22.82
N ILE A 402 3.33 3.46 22.11
CA ILE A 402 2.97 2.47 21.10
C ILE A 402 3.83 2.57 19.83
N ASN A 403 4.39 3.76 19.58
CA ASN A 403 5.19 4.03 18.39
C ASN A 403 6.71 3.97 18.62
N MET A 404 7.17 3.34 19.71
CA MET A 404 8.60 3.20 20.00
C MET A 404 9.43 2.51 18.90
N ASN A 405 8.78 1.69 18.07
CA ASN A 405 9.41 1.01 16.94
C ASN A 405 9.23 1.74 15.59
N GLY A 406 8.62 2.93 15.58
CA GLY A 406 8.45 3.74 14.36
C GLY A 406 7.45 3.16 13.35
N LEU A 407 6.42 2.47 13.81
CA LEU A 407 5.40 1.83 12.97
C LEU A 407 4.39 2.81 12.38
N PHE A 408 4.09 3.88 13.11
CA PHE A 408 3.00 4.82 12.81
C PHE A 408 3.54 6.19 12.44
N ASN A 409 2.81 6.89 11.56
CA ASN A 409 3.11 8.28 11.24
C ASN A 409 2.51 9.21 12.30
N PHE A 410 3.14 10.37 12.54
CA PHE A 410 2.55 11.44 13.34
C PHE A 410 2.09 12.58 12.43
N PHE A 411 0.84 13.01 12.62
CA PHE A 411 0.32 14.25 12.05
C PHE A 411 -0.06 15.19 13.19
N VAL A 412 0.63 16.33 13.29
CA VAL A 412 0.42 17.32 14.35
C VAL A 412 -0.10 18.60 13.70
N SER A 413 -1.28 19.05 14.13
CA SER A 413 -1.95 20.19 13.49
C SER A 413 -2.59 21.11 14.53
N ASP A 414 -2.37 22.41 14.36
CA ASP A 414 -3.16 23.49 15.00
C ASP A 414 -4.49 23.73 14.24
N SER A 415 -4.56 23.25 13.00
CA SER A 415 -5.70 23.39 12.11
C SER A 415 -6.73 22.28 12.30
N ASN A 416 -7.97 22.60 11.95
CA ASN A 416 -9.10 21.68 11.93
C ASN A 416 -9.11 20.72 10.71
N LYS A 417 -8.05 20.68 9.89
CA LYS A 417 -7.93 19.76 8.75
C LYS A 417 -7.14 18.54 9.19
N LEU A 418 -7.78 17.38 9.26
CA LEU A 418 -7.22 16.16 9.86
C LEU A 418 -7.22 14.95 8.91
N ALA A 419 -7.32 15.17 7.59
CA ALA A 419 -7.32 14.09 6.61
C ALA A 419 -6.20 14.29 5.56
N SER A 420 -5.24 13.37 5.55
CA SER A 420 -4.40 13.10 4.39
C SER A 420 -4.72 11.70 3.89
N CYS A 421 -4.84 11.53 2.57
CA CYS A 421 -5.03 10.21 1.96
C CYS A 421 -3.75 9.37 2.01
N CYS A 422 -2.59 9.99 2.22
CA CYS A 422 -1.27 9.36 2.30
C CYS A 422 -0.62 9.63 3.64
#